data_AF-A0AAV4XVZ5-F1
#
_entry.id   AF-A0AAV4XVZ5-F1
#
_cell.length_a   1.000
_cell.length_b   1.000
_cell.length_c   1.000
_cell.angle_alpha   90.00
_cell.angle_beta   90.00
_cell.angle_gamma   90.00
#
_symmetry.space_group_name_H-M   'P 1'
#
loop_
_entity.id
_entity.type
_entity.pdbx_description
1 polymer ?
#
loop_
_entity_poly.entity_id
_entity_poly.type
_entity_poly.pdbx_seq_one_letter_code
_entity_poly.pdbx_strand_id
1 'polypeptide(L)'
;MAIPFETTFLDFLVSVNCSLWNSRFFDCFKDSLVNEYLGHLDKILRTSRKTAHEVQTILEKFLKVFSVLKPEPELSCENLLQYEFMAELLKFCYRVNVENSQLITDLVKLVIDRSVVEFSFIRHVLQPHYPEGFYKYILKHVTHEKFDIVSYCSNHPRTLWEYSKNFSVVHVASFGNFERLLCLLQYGFEVFPCSEIKKSGHGHPFLNEVISQTHLMILQLMSGMRFVNWFSLDHTLLLDQGLCAVTKRQKDCIELIWRAIPQPFITKAMLDLDISTEYFYLALHGIFKPFRHNRNLKLAVMYEACFTDMAVGPHEPRPLKHLARCSIRKRLLKHGTYPKEFVSRYSTPIRKIFEFGN
;
A
#
# COMPACT_ATOMS: atom_id res chain seq x y z
N MET A 1 -29.55 -30.94 -17.74
CA MET A 1 -28.83 -29.91 -16.94
C MET A 1 -27.35 -30.23 -17.04
N ALA A 2 -26.56 -29.39 -17.71
CA ALA A 2 -25.10 -29.55 -17.73
C ALA A 2 -24.56 -29.07 -16.37
N ILE A 3 -23.83 -29.94 -15.66
CA ILE A 3 -23.12 -29.55 -14.45
C ILE A 3 -22.07 -28.49 -14.88
N PRO A 4 -22.03 -27.30 -14.25
CA PRO A 4 -21.07 -26.27 -14.61
C PRO A 4 -19.65 -26.84 -14.50
N PHE A 5 -18.82 -26.65 -15.53
CA PHE A 5 -17.46 -27.18 -15.63
C PHE A 5 -16.64 -26.89 -14.36
N GLU A 6 -16.88 -25.78 -13.67
CA GLU A 6 -16.18 -25.45 -12.42
C GLU A 6 -16.51 -26.40 -11.28
N THR A 7 -17.75 -26.88 -11.21
CA THR A 7 -18.20 -27.90 -10.23
C THR A 7 -17.56 -29.23 -10.56
N THR A 8 -17.62 -29.63 -11.83
CA THR A 8 -16.97 -30.85 -12.33
C THR A 8 -15.45 -30.80 -12.14
N PHE A 9 -14.83 -29.64 -12.28
CA PHE A 9 -13.39 -29.44 -12.11
C PHE A 9 -12.99 -29.47 -10.63
N LEU A 10 -13.76 -28.84 -9.74
CA LEU A 10 -13.53 -28.97 -8.29
C LEU A 10 -13.73 -30.42 -7.82
N ASP A 11 -14.78 -31.09 -8.30
CA ASP A 11 -15.04 -32.50 -7.98
C ASP A 11 -13.98 -33.42 -8.59
N PHE A 12 -13.48 -33.10 -9.79
CA PHE A 12 -12.31 -33.73 -10.40
C PHE A 12 -11.06 -33.53 -9.52
N LEU A 13 -10.74 -32.31 -9.09
CA LEU A 13 -9.58 -32.04 -8.24
C LEU A 13 -9.67 -32.75 -6.87
N VAL A 14 -10.87 -32.86 -6.31
CA VAL A 14 -11.14 -33.59 -5.06
C VAL A 14 -11.08 -35.10 -5.28
N SER A 15 -11.50 -35.61 -6.43
CA SER A 15 -11.49 -37.05 -6.76
C SER A 15 -10.14 -37.57 -7.27
N VAL A 16 -9.26 -36.69 -7.76
CA VAL A 16 -7.83 -36.95 -7.98
C VAL A 16 -7.19 -37.11 -6.58
N ASN A 17 -7.32 -38.34 -6.09
CA ASN A 17 -6.96 -38.91 -4.79
C ASN A 17 -5.94 -38.10 -3.96
N CYS A 18 -6.23 -37.89 -2.67
CA CYS A 18 -5.35 -37.22 -1.70
C CYS A 18 -3.93 -37.82 -1.62
N SER A 19 -3.70 -39.03 -2.15
CA SER A 19 -2.37 -39.64 -2.28
C SER A 19 -1.50 -39.01 -3.37
N LEU A 20 -2.08 -38.50 -4.46
CA LEU A 20 -1.36 -37.84 -5.55
C LEU A 20 -0.96 -36.40 -5.20
N TRP A 21 -1.71 -35.74 -4.32
CA TRP A 21 -1.41 -34.40 -3.82
C TRP A 21 -0.06 -34.27 -3.12
N ASN A 22 0.44 -35.37 -2.54
CA ASN A 22 1.76 -35.44 -1.91
C ASN A 22 2.83 -36.03 -2.85
N SER A 23 2.50 -36.28 -4.11
CA SER A 23 3.40 -36.87 -5.09
C SER A 23 4.00 -35.79 -6.00
N ARG A 24 5.26 -35.98 -6.39
CA ARG A 24 5.94 -35.15 -7.40
C ARG A 24 5.16 -35.02 -8.72
N PHE A 25 4.23 -35.94 -8.99
CA PHE A 25 3.39 -35.91 -10.19
C PHE A 25 2.45 -34.69 -10.17
N PHE A 26 1.79 -34.39 -9.06
CA PHE A 26 0.84 -33.27 -9.00
C PHE A 26 1.56 -31.92 -9.13
N ASP A 27 2.75 -31.80 -8.55
CA ASP A 27 3.59 -30.61 -8.69
C ASP A 27 3.95 -30.32 -10.15
N CYS A 28 4.16 -31.35 -10.97
CA CYS A 28 4.49 -31.20 -12.40
C CYS A 28 3.32 -30.76 -13.29
N PHE A 29 2.06 -31.03 -12.92
CA PHE A 29 0.88 -30.74 -13.77
C PHE A 29 0.01 -29.59 -13.28
N LYS A 30 0.25 -29.12 -12.06
CA LYS A 30 -0.53 -28.08 -11.41
C LYS A 30 -0.66 -26.81 -12.23
N ASP A 31 0.43 -26.33 -12.83
CA ASP A 31 0.38 -25.10 -13.66
C ASP A 31 -0.43 -25.29 -14.94
N SER A 32 -0.35 -26.46 -15.58
CA SER A 32 -1.18 -26.79 -16.74
C SER A 32 -2.66 -26.80 -16.39
N LEU A 33 -3.02 -27.39 -15.25
CA LEU A 33 -4.40 -27.41 -14.74
C LEU A 33 -4.93 -26.02 -14.41
N VAL A 34 -4.09 -25.17 -13.77
CA VAL A 34 -4.44 -23.77 -13.53
C VAL A 34 -4.70 -23.07 -14.87
N ASN A 35 -3.79 -23.17 -15.83
CA ASN A 35 -3.89 -22.49 -17.12
C ASN A 35 -5.15 -22.91 -17.90
N GLU A 36 -5.50 -24.20 -17.90
CA GLU A 36 -6.73 -24.69 -18.52
C GLU A 36 -7.98 -24.11 -17.84
N TYR A 37 -8.01 -24.10 -16.51
CA TYR A 37 -9.11 -23.50 -15.75
C TYR A 37 -9.24 -22.00 -16.02
N LEU A 38 -8.13 -21.26 -16.06
CA LEU A 38 -8.13 -19.83 -16.39
C LEU A 38 -8.65 -19.57 -17.81
N GLY A 39 -8.24 -20.38 -18.79
CA GLY A 39 -8.73 -20.27 -20.17
C GLY A 39 -10.24 -20.49 -20.28
N HIS A 40 -10.78 -21.49 -19.56
CA HIS A 40 -12.22 -21.71 -19.48
C HIS A 40 -12.95 -20.53 -18.82
N LEU A 41 -12.39 -20.03 -17.72
CA LEU A 41 -12.95 -18.91 -16.97
C LEU A 41 -12.96 -17.62 -17.78
N ASP A 42 -11.87 -17.27 -18.48
CA ASP A 42 -11.80 -16.11 -19.38
C ASP A 42 -12.88 -16.20 -20.48
N LYS A 43 -13.07 -17.39 -21.05
CA LYS A 43 -14.14 -17.63 -22.04
C LYS A 43 -15.52 -17.35 -21.44
N ILE A 44 -15.82 -17.81 -20.23
CA ILE A 44 -17.10 -17.54 -19.55
C ILE A 44 -17.31 -16.04 -19.32
N LEU A 45 -16.28 -15.35 -18.85
CA LEU A 45 -16.34 -13.93 -18.53
C LEU A 45 -16.53 -13.07 -19.79
N ARG A 46 -15.97 -13.47 -20.94
CA ARG A 46 -16.11 -12.76 -22.22
C ARG A 46 -17.42 -13.02 -22.96
N THR A 47 -18.02 -14.20 -22.78
CA THR A 47 -19.16 -14.64 -23.61
C THR A 47 -20.53 -14.15 -23.13
N SER A 48 -20.62 -13.48 -21.98
CA SER A 48 -21.90 -12.96 -21.47
C SER A 48 -21.73 -11.73 -20.59
N ARG A 49 -22.70 -10.79 -20.63
CA ARG A 49 -22.76 -9.69 -19.65
C ARG A 49 -23.11 -10.28 -18.29
N LYS A 50 -22.13 -10.32 -17.37
CA LYS A 50 -22.32 -10.81 -16.00
C LYS A 50 -22.76 -9.69 -15.06
N THR A 51 -23.68 -10.01 -14.16
CA THR A 51 -24.07 -9.18 -13.02
C THR A 51 -23.04 -9.29 -11.90
N ALA A 52 -23.02 -8.30 -10.98
CA ALA A 52 -22.13 -8.33 -9.82
C ALA A 52 -22.24 -9.62 -9.00
N HIS A 53 -23.46 -10.14 -8.82
CA HIS A 53 -23.72 -11.36 -8.04
C HIS A 53 -23.20 -12.63 -8.72
N GLU A 54 -23.37 -12.75 -10.05
CA GLU A 54 -22.79 -13.86 -10.81
C GLU A 54 -21.26 -13.84 -10.75
N VAL A 55 -20.66 -12.64 -10.84
CA VAL A 55 -19.20 -12.48 -10.71
C VAL A 55 -18.73 -12.88 -9.31
N GLN A 56 -19.46 -12.54 -8.25
CA GLN A 56 -19.15 -13.00 -6.89
C GLN A 56 -19.14 -14.52 -6.78
N THR A 57 -20.17 -15.18 -7.33
CA THR A 57 -20.27 -16.66 -7.33
C THR A 57 -19.09 -17.29 -8.09
N ILE A 58 -18.68 -16.67 -9.19
CA ILE A 58 -17.52 -17.10 -9.98
C ILE A 58 -16.22 -16.90 -9.19
N LEU A 59 -16.06 -15.75 -8.52
CA LEU A 59 -14.90 -15.45 -7.68
C LEU A 59 -14.75 -16.43 -6.52
N GLU A 60 -15.84 -16.80 -5.86
CA GLU A 60 -15.83 -17.81 -4.79
C GLU A 60 -15.27 -19.14 -5.28
N LYS A 61 -15.73 -19.61 -6.44
CA LYS A 61 -15.23 -20.84 -7.07
C LYS A 61 -13.76 -20.71 -7.47
N PHE A 62 -13.40 -19.58 -8.09
CA PHE A 62 -12.03 -19.27 -8.47
C PHE A 62 -11.07 -19.30 -7.27
N LEU A 63 -11.41 -18.60 -6.19
CA LEU A 63 -10.61 -18.58 -4.96
C LEU A 63 -10.52 -19.96 -4.32
N LYS A 64 -11.60 -20.75 -4.35
CA LYS A 64 -11.58 -22.14 -3.88
C LYS A 64 -10.60 -23.00 -4.69
N VAL A 65 -10.63 -22.93 -6.02
CA VAL A 65 -9.66 -23.63 -6.88
C VAL A 65 -8.22 -23.20 -6.56
N PHE A 66 -7.96 -21.90 -6.39
CA PHE A 66 -6.62 -21.40 -6.06
C PHE A 66 -6.15 -21.84 -4.66
N SER A 67 -7.05 -21.94 -3.68
CA SER A 67 -6.72 -22.45 -2.35
C SER A 67 -6.36 -23.95 -2.33
N VAL A 68 -6.95 -24.70 -3.26
CA VAL A 68 -6.75 -26.14 -3.46
C VAL A 68 -5.42 -26.38 -4.17
N LEU A 69 -5.22 -25.74 -5.33
CA LEU A 69 -4.02 -25.93 -6.14
C LEU A 69 -2.77 -25.29 -5.51
N LYS A 70 -2.91 -24.22 -4.72
CA LYS A 70 -1.80 -23.48 -4.08
C LYS A 70 -0.69 -23.08 -5.06
N PRO A 71 -1.00 -22.42 -6.18
CA PRO A 71 -0.02 -22.08 -7.22
C PRO A 71 1.22 -21.39 -6.64
N GLU A 72 2.39 -21.70 -7.18
CA GLU A 72 3.64 -21.17 -6.63
C GLU A 72 3.70 -19.64 -6.79
N PRO A 73 4.20 -18.90 -5.78
CA PRO A 73 4.28 -17.44 -5.84
C PRO A 73 5.25 -16.96 -6.92
N GLU A 74 6.25 -17.79 -7.25
CA GLU A 74 7.26 -17.53 -8.27
C GLU A 74 6.72 -17.83 -9.68
N LEU A 75 6.67 -16.80 -10.54
CA LEU A 75 6.17 -16.95 -11.90
C LEU A 75 7.31 -17.17 -12.90
N SER A 76 7.24 -18.27 -13.63
CA SER A 76 7.97 -18.47 -14.89
C SER A 76 7.33 -17.65 -16.03
N CYS A 77 8.00 -17.53 -17.18
CA CYS A 77 7.42 -16.89 -18.37
C CYS A 77 6.09 -17.54 -18.82
N GLU A 78 5.91 -18.84 -18.57
CA GLU A 78 4.70 -19.60 -18.93
C GLU A 78 3.51 -19.26 -18.01
N ASN A 79 3.78 -18.82 -16.77
CA ASN A 79 2.76 -18.48 -15.79
C ASN A 79 2.39 -16.99 -15.78
N LEU A 80 2.98 -16.17 -16.67
CA LEU A 80 2.65 -14.75 -16.80
C LEU A 80 1.16 -14.51 -17.12
N LEU A 81 0.59 -15.37 -17.96
CA LEU A 81 -0.83 -15.33 -18.31
C LEU A 81 -1.74 -15.45 -17.09
N GLN A 82 -1.31 -16.19 -16.05
CA GLN A 82 -2.07 -16.30 -14.80
C GLN A 82 -2.15 -14.94 -14.09
N TYR A 83 -1.03 -14.21 -14.03
CA TYR A 83 -0.98 -12.88 -13.44
C TYR A 83 -1.84 -11.88 -14.21
N GLU A 84 -1.70 -11.83 -15.54
CA GLU A 84 -2.49 -10.95 -16.40
C GLU A 84 -3.99 -11.21 -16.24
N PHE A 85 -4.38 -12.48 -16.22
CA PHE A 85 -5.76 -12.88 -16.00
C PHE A 85 -6.28 -12.41 -14.63
N MET A 86 -5.53 -12.64 -13.54
CA MET A 86 -5.92 -12.20 -12.19
C MET A 86 -6.07 -10.68 -12.10
N ALA A 87 -5.18 -9.93 -12.75
CA ALA A 87 -5.25 -8.49 -12.76
C ALA A 87 -6.44 -7.94 -13.59
N GLU A 88 -6.74 -8.56 -14.73
CA GLU A 88 -7.95 -8.25 -15.50
C GLU A 88 -9.22 -8.68 -14.76
N LEU A 89 -9.18 -9.77 -13.98
CA LEU A 89 -10.28 -10.17 -13.12
C LEU A 89 -10.57 -9.13 -12.04
N LEU A 90 -9.55 -8.61 -11.35
CA LEU A 90 -9.71 -7.49 -10.39
C LEU A 90 -10.35 -6.26 -11.06
N LYS A 91 -9.87 -5.90 -12.25
CA LYS A 91 -10.40 -4.78 -13.03
C LYS A 91 -11.84 -5.03 -13.48
N PHE A 92 -12.20 -6.27 -13.81
CA PHE A 92 -13.55 -6.66 -14.13
C PHE A 92 -14.48 -6.55 -12.92
N CYS A 93 -14.03 -6.98 -11.74
CA CYS A 93 -14.76 -6.82 -10.48
C CYS A 93 -15.11 -5.35 -10.20
N TYR A 94 -14.17 -4.44 -10.46
CA TYR A 94 -14.41 -3.01 -10.38
C TYR A 94 -15.48 -2.54 -11.38
N ARG A 95 -15.35 -2.94 -12.66
CA ARG A 95 -16.29 -2.55 -13.74
C ARG A 95 -17.73 -2.98 -13.46
N VAL A 96 -17.92 -4.18 -12.89
CA VAL A 96 -19.25 -4.70 -12.54
C VAL A 96 -19.68 -4.33 -11.11
N ASN A 97 -18.86 -3.56 -10.38
CA ASN A 97 -19.10 -3.08 -9.01
C ASN A 97 -19.40 -4.22 -8.02
N VAL A 98 -18.51 -5.21 -7.92
CA VAL A 98 -18.58 -6.23 -6.87
C VAL A 98 -18.38 -5.59 -5.50
N GLU A 99 -19.35 -5.75 -4.59
CA GLU A 99 -19.28 -5.12 -3.26
C GLU A 99 -18.75 -6.02 -2.14
N ASN A 100 -18.50 -7.30 -2.42
CA ASN A 100 -18.00 -8.25 -1.41
C ASN A 100 -16.52 -7.99 -1.10
N SER A 101 -16.26 -7.29 0.01
CA SER A 101 -14.91 -6.84 0.38
C SER A 101 -13.94 -7.97 0.71
N GLN A 102 -14.41 -9.08 1.28
CA GLN A 102 -13.60 -10.26 1.55
C GLN A 102 -13.07 -10.88 0.25
N LEU A 103 -13.95 -11.15 -0.73
CA LEU A 103 -13.54 -11.73 -2.03
C LEU A 103 -12.53 -10.84 -2.76
N ILE A 104 -12.77 -9.53 -2.77
CA ILE A 104 -11.84 -8.59 -3.40
C ILE A 104 -10.50 -8.60 -2.67
N THR A 105 -10.50 -8.58 -1.34
CA THR A 105 -9.28 -8.60 -0.54
C THR A 105 -8.48 -9.89 -0.74
N ASP A 106 -9.13 -11.04 -0.89
CA ASP A 106 -8.43 -12.30 -1.16
C ASP A 106 -7.86 -12.34 -2.58
N LEU A 107 -8.56 -11.81 -3.57
CA LEU A 107 -8.02 -11.67 -4.92
C LEU A 107 -6.84 -10.67 -4.96
N VAL A 108 -6.91 -9.59 -4.17
CA VAL A 108 -5.80 -8.66 -3.93
C VAL A 108 -4.59 -9.43 -3.39
N LYS A 109 -4.73 -10.22 -2.32
CA LYS A 109 -3.62 -11.01 -1.76
C LYS A 109 -2.99 -11.91 -2.81
N LEU A 110 -3.81 -12.67 -3.56
CA LEU A 110 -3.31 -13.55 -4.64
C LEU A 110 -2.47 -12.81 -5.68
N VAL A 111 -2.79 -11.54 -5.98
CA VAL A 111 -2.03 -10.72 -6.92
C VAL A 111 -0.76 -10.15 -6.28
N ILE A 112 -0.80 -9.78 -4.99
CA ILE A 112 0.41 -9.34 -4.25
C ILE A 112 1.41 -10.49 -4.13
N ASP A 113 0.94 -11.71 -3.88
CA ASP A 113 1.80 -12.86 -3.59
C ASP A 113 2.64 -13.30 -4.79
N ARG A 114 2.34 -12.83 -6.00
CA ARG A 114 3.10 -13.18 -7.21
C ARG A 114 4.36 -12.34 -7.36
N SER A 115 5.50 -13.01 -7.51
CA SER A 115 6.81 -12.40 -7.70
C SER A 115 7.58 -13.03 -8.86
N VAL A 116 8.54 -12.27 -9.40
CA VAL A 116 9.49 -12.78 -10.41
C VAL A 116 10.74 -13.32 -9.72
N VAL A 117 11.21 -14.49 -10.15
CA VAL A 117 12.55 -14.99 -9.81
C VAL A 117 13.55 -14.26 -10.71
N GLU A 118 14.33 -13.33 -10.15
CA GLU A 118 15.42 -12.56 -10.81
C GLU A 118 16.31 -13.40 -11.76
N PHE A 119 16.96 -12.96 -12.86
CA PHE A 119 17.12 -11.68 -13.58
C PHE A 119 17.68 -11.95 -15.01
N SER A 120 17.13 -11.30 -16.05
CA SER A 120 17.84 -10.59 -17.15
C SER A 120 16.94 -10.34 -18.38
N PHE A 121 15.91 -11.16 -18.62
CA PHE A 121 15.08 -11.04 -19.85
C PHE A 121 13.59 -10.78 -19.64
N ILE A 122 13.06 -10.88 -18.42
CA ILE A 122 11.65 -10.55 -18.14
C ILE A 122 11.54 -9.02 -17.98
N ARG A 123 11.69 -8.31 -19.10
CA ARG A 123 11.75 -6.84 -19.12
C ARG A 123 10.39 -6.17 -19.24
N HIS A 124 9.32 -6.88 -19.60
CA HIS A 124 8.05 -6.21 -19.90
C HIS A 124 6.84 -7.09 -19.59
N VAL A 125 6.51 -7.28 -18.31
CA VAL A 125 5.10 -7.50 -17.98
C VAL A 125 4.41 -6.16 -18.21
N LEU A 126 3.72 -6.03 -19.34
CA LEU A 126 2.93 -4.84 -19.64
C LEU A 126 1.88 -4.70 -18.55
N GLN A 127 1.97 -3.62 -17.78
CA GLN A 127 1.05 -3.41 -16.70
C GLN A 127 -0.36 -3.16 -17.22
N PRO A 128 -1.38 -3.73 -16.57
CA PRO A 128 -2.76 -3.37 -16.83
C PRO A 128 -2.96 -1.88 -16.56
N HIS A 129 -3.43 -1.14 -17.57
CA HIS A 129 -3.94 0.20 -17.35
C HIS A 129 -5.23 0.09 -16.54
N TYR A 130 -5.16 0.50 -15.27
CA TYR A 130 -6.31 0.51 -14.38
C TYR A 130 -7.15 1.78 -14.63
N PRO A 131 -8.49 1.63 -14.69
CA PRO A 131 -9.38 2.76 -14.94
C PRO A 131 -9.40 3.74 -13.76
N GLU A 132 -9.85 4.97 -14.03
CA GLU A 132 -10.09 5.96 -12.99
C GLU A 132 -11.00 5.38 -11.89
N GLY A 133 -10.70 5.67 -10.62
CA GLY A 133 -11.46 5.20 -9.46
C GLY A 133 -11.10 3.80 -8.96
N PHE A 134 -10.40 2.97 -9.75
CA PHE A 134 -9.98 1.61 -9.35
C PHE A 134 -9.20 1.60 -8.03
N TYR A 135 -8.31 2.57 -7.83
CA TYR A 135 -7.57 2.68 -6.58
C TYR A 135 -8.48 2.92 -5.35
N LYS A 136 -9.46 3.82 -5.48
CA LYS A 136 -10.42 4.11 -4.41
C LYS A 136 -11.29 2.89 -4.12
N TYR A 137 -11.60 2.11 -5.15
CA TYR A 137 -12.28 0.82 -5.01
C TYR A 137 -11.46 -0.16 -4.16
N ILE A 138 -10.17 -0.36 -4.47
CA ILE A 138 -9.31 -1.21 -3.64
C ILE A 138 -9.22 -0.68 -2.20
N LEU A 139 -8.99 0.63 -2.02
CA LEU A 139 -8.96 1.25 -0.69
C LEU A 139 -10.25 1.03 0.10
N LYS A 140 -11.43 1.12 -0.54
CA LYS A 140 -12.73 0.83 0.10
C LYS A 140 -12.75 -0.58 0.69
N HIS A 141 -12.37 -1.58 -0.11
CA HIS A 141 -12.44 -2.98 0.31
C HIS A 141 -11.41 -3.33 1.39
N VAL A 142 -10.15 -2.93 1.21
CA VAL A 142 -9.11 -3.22 2.22
C VAL A 142 -9.38 -2.52 3.55
N THR A 143 -9.94 -1.30 3.51
CA THR A 143 -10.33 -0.58 4.74
C THR A 143 -11.52 -1.26 5.41
N HIS A 144 -12.50 -1.73 4.64
CA HIS A 144 -13.68 -2.42 5.18
C HIS A 144 -13.30 -3.72 5.90
N GLU A 145 -12.43 -4.53 5.27
CA GLU A 145 -11.91 -5.78 5.86
C GLU A 145 -10.84 -5.57 6.94
N LYS A 146 -10.46 -4.31 7.23
CA LYS A 146 -9.35 -3.98 8.12
C LYS A 146 -8.06 -4.71 7.73
N PHE A 147 -7.88 -4.96 6.44
CA PHE A 147 -6.71 -5.62 5.91
C PHE A 147 -5.54 -4.63 5.85
N ASP A 148 -4.50 -4.90 6.63
CA ASP A 148 -3.25 -4.12 6.63
C ASP A 148 -2.43 -4.44 5.36
N ILE A 149 -2.90 -3.89 4.25
CA ILE A 149 -2.26 -4.02 2.94
C ILE A 149 -0.84 -3.43 2.94
N VAL A 150 -0.54 -2.43 3.78
CA VAL A 150 0.80 -1.83 3.85
C VAL A 150 1.78 -2.85 4.41
N SER A 151 1.48 -3.47 5.54
CA SER A 151 2.27 -4.57 6.09
C SER A 151 2.38 -5.74 5.13
N TYR A 152 1.27 -6.12 4.50
CA TYR A 152 1.23 -7.27 3.60
C TYR A 152 2.12 -7.07 2.37
N CYS A 153 1.99 -5.92 1.71
CA CYS A 153 2.88 -5.50 0.62
C CYS A 153 4.34 -5.39 1.08
N SER A 154 4.57 -5.20 2.38
CA SER A 154 5.91 -5.07 2.93
C SER A 154 6.68 -6.36 3.07
N ASN A 155 5.96 -7.45 3.29
CA ASN A 155 6.55 -8.78 3.29
C ASN A 155 6.80 -9.31 1.87
N HIS A 156 6.24 -8.67 0.84
CA HIS A 156 6.33 -9.09 -0.57
C HIS A 156 6.90 -7.99 -1.49
N PRO A 157 8.12 -7.46 -1.26
CA PRO A 157 8.65 -6.30 -1.97
C PRO A 157 8.99 -6.55 -3.45
N ARG A 158 9.08 -7.82 -3.87
CA ARG A 158 9.36 -8.26 -5.25
C ARG A 158 8.10 -8.65 -6.02
N THR A 159 6.93 -8.24 -5.52
CA THR A 159 5.65 -8.48 -6.18
C THR A 159 5.57 -7.82 -7.55
N LEU A 160 4.89 -8.48 -8.49
CA LEU A 160 4.51 -7.88 -9.78
C LEU A 160 3.45 -6.78 -9.64
N TRP A 161 2.75 -6.72 -8.50
CA TRP A 161 1.74 -5.71 -8.31
C TRP A 161 2.35 -4.36 -7.93
N GLU A 162 2.53 -3.50 -8.91
CA GLU A 162 3.12 -2.17 -8.68
C GLU A 162 2.32 -1.27 -7.74
N TYR A 163 1.00 -1.50 -7.59
CA TYR A 163 0.22 -0.72 -6.64
C TYR A 163 0.57 -1.05 -5.18
N SER A 164 1.26 -2.15 -4.91
CA SER A 164 1.70 -2.48 -3.55
C SER A 164 2.43 -1.30 -2.89
N LYS A 165 3.31 -0.61 -3.64
CA LYS A 165 4.05 0.58 -3.19
C LYS A 165 3.15 1.82 -3.09
N ASN A 166 2.04 1.87 -3.83
CA ASN A 166 1.07 2.96 -3.79
C ASN A 166 0.17 2.97 -2.54
N PHE A 167 0.25 1.93 -1.69
CA PHE A 167 -0.41 1.93 -0.38
C PHE A 167 0.49 2.52 0.71
N SER A 168 1.78 2.72 0.43
CA SER A 168 2.73 3.27 1.39
C SER A 168 2.67 4.79 1.45
N VAL A 169 2.37 5.33 2.63
CA VAL A 169 2.33 6.79 2.86
C VAL A 169 3.70 7.41 2.60
N VAL A 170 4.78 6.77 3.05
CA VAL A 170 6.15 7.27 2.87
C VAL A 170 6.62 7.18 1.44
N HIS A 171 6.30 6.10 0.74
CA HIS A 171 6.63 6.00 -0.68
C HIS A 171 5.90 7.06 -1.50
N VAL A 172 4.59 7.18 -1.32
CA VAL A 172 3.76 8.14 -2.08
C VAL A 172 4.20 9.59 -1.83
N ALA A 173 4.52 9.95 -0.57
CA ALA A 173 5.03 11.28 -0.24
C ALA A 173 6.42 11.55 -0.84
N SER A 174 7.31 10.54 -0.87
CA SER A 174 8.65 10.67 -1.47
C SER A 174 8.60 10.99 -2.97
N PHE A 175 7.59 10.48 -3.67
CA PHE A 175 7.33 10.77 -5.09
C PHE A 175 6.55 12.07 -5.34
N GLY A 176 6.15 12.79 -4.28
CA GLY A 176 5.38 14.03 -4.41
C GLY A 176 3.96 13.82 -4.96
N ASN A 177 3.36 12.64 -4.75
CA ASN A 177 2.01 12.36 -5.24
C ASN A 177 0.95 12.77 -4.21
N PHE A 178 0.63 14.07 -4.20
CA PHE A 178 -0.27 14.70 -3.24
C PHE A 178 -1.68 14.10 -3.24
N GLU A 179 -2.29 13.91 -4.41
CA GLU A 179 -3.67 13.40 -4.52
C GLU A 179 -3.79 11.98 -3.94
N ARG A 180 -2.79 11.15 -4.21
CA ARG A 180 -2.72 9.78 -3.70
C ARG A 180 -2.53 9.75 -2.19
N LEU A 181 -1.63 10.58 -1.67
CA LEU A 181 -1.39 10.72 -0.24
C LEU A 181 -2.67 11.18 0.47
N LEU A 182 -3.33 12.21 -0.05
CA LEU A 182 -4.61 12.68 0.47
C LEU A 182 -5.66 11.57 0.48
N CYS A 183 -5.73 10.77 -0.57
CA CYS A 183 -6.64 9.63 -0.66
C CYS A 183 -6.35 8.60 0.45
N LEU A 184 -5.09 8.19 0.66
CA LEU A 184 -4.71 7.26 1.73
C LEU A 184 -5.14 7.76 3.11
N LEU A 185 -4.84 9.02 3.42
CA LEU A 185 -5.19 9.65 4.69
C LEU A 185 -6.72 9.73 4.89
N GLN A 186 -7.48 9.98 3.82
CA GLN A 186 -8.95 9.99 3.86
C GLN A 186 -9.57 8.62 4.12
N TYR A 187 -8.89 7.55 3.72
CA TYR A 187 -9.27 6.16 4.00
C TYR A 187 -8.74 5.65 5.35
N GLY A 188 -8.02 6.49 6.10
CA GLY A 188 -7.61 6.19 7.48
C GLY A 188 -6.28 5.46 7.60
N PHE A 189 -5.45 5.46 6.57
CA PHE A 189 -4.09 4.93 6.64
C PHE A 189 -3.25 5.79 7.58
N GLU A 190 -2.48 5.14 8.45
CA GLU A 190 -1.66 5.82 9.45
C GLU A 190 -0.50 6.57 8.79
N VAL A 191 -0.21 7.76 9.29
CA VAL A 191 1.05 8.44 8.99
C VAL A 191 2.13 7.74 9.80
N PHE A 192 3.16 7.23 9.13
CA PHE A 192 4.25 6.46 9.73
C PHE A 192 3.79 5.15 10.37
N PRO A 193 3.30 4.17 9.59
CA PRO A 193 2.91 2.88 10.15
C PRO A 193 4.14 2.07 10.61
N CYS A 194 4.02 1.34 11.71
CA CYS A 194 5.13 0.53 12.28
C CYS A 194 5.71 -0.48 11.27
N SER A 195 4.86 -0.95 10.35
CA SER A 195 5.22 -1.94 9.34
C SER A 195 6.20 -1.43 8.29
N GLU A 196 6.22 -0.13 8.02
CA GLU A 196 7.17 0.47 7.09
C GLU A 196 8.56 0.72 7.70
N ILE A 197 8.67 0.80 9.04
CA ILE A 197 9.96 0.92 9.73
C ILE A 197 10.85 -0.29 9.41
N LYS A 198 10.26 -1.49 9.39
CA LYS A 198 10.96 -2.76 9.11
C LYS A 198 11.68 -2.74 7.73
N LYS A 199 11.23 -1.89 6.80
CA LYS A 199 11.75 -1.76 5.44
C LYS A 199 12.85 -0.72 5.24
N SER A 200 13.23 0.02 6.28
CA SER A 200 14.26 1.08 6.24
C SER A 200 15.64 0.65 5.71
N GLY A 201 15.84 -0.62 5.35
CA GLY A 201 17.13 -1.13 4.90
C GLY A 201 18.18 -1.09 6.01
N HIS A 202 17.72 -0.86 7.24
CA HIS A 202 18.58 -0.73 8.40
C HIS A 202 19.13 -2.09 8.87
N GLY A 203 18.48 -3.20 8.48
CA GLY A 203 19.01 -4.55 8.62
C GLY A 203 19.21 -5.05 10.06
N HIS A 204 18.68 -4.34 11.07
CA HIS A 204 18.84 -4.71 12.48
C HIS A 204 17.48 -4.82 13.20
N PRO A 205 17.25 -5.92 13.95
CA PRO A 205 15.94 -6.24 14.52
C PRO A 205 15.49 -5.40 15.72
N PHE A 206 16.33 -4.50 16.27
CA PHE A 206 16.06 -3.73 17.49
C PHE A 206 16.21 -2.21 17.34
N LEU A 207 16.24 -1.72 16.10
CA LEU A 207 16.56 -0.31 15.84
C LEU A 207 15.51 0.68 16.36
N ASN A 208 14.26 0.24 16.42
CA ASN A 208 13.14 0.96 17.01
C ASN A 208 13.29 1.18 18.53
N GLU A 209 14.25 0.52 19.18
CA GLU A 209 14.61 0.74 20.60
C GLU A 209 15.60 1.91 20.77
N VAL A 210 16.26 2.34 19.69
CA VAL A 210 17.38 3.30 19.74
C VAL A 210 17.06 4.63 19.08
N ILE A 211 16.26 4.61 18.01
CA ILE A 211 15.81 5.81 17.30
C ILE A 211 14.29 5.74 17.15
N SER A 212 13.62 6.86 17.39
CA SER A 212 12.17 6.89 17.36
C SER A 212 11.64 6.56 15.96
N GLN A 213 10.47 5.91 15.92
CA GLN A 213 9.77 5.60 14.67
C GLN A 213 9.61 6.83 13.76
N THR A 214 9.19 7.95 14.32
CA THR A 214 8.97 9.18 13.55
C THR A 214 10.28 9.67 12.93
N HIS A 215 11.38 9.64 13.68
CA HIS A 215 12.69 10.05 13.19
C HIS A 215 13.16 9.14 12.04
N LEU A 216 13.01 7.82 12.19
CA LEU A 216 13.33 6.85 11.14
C LEU A 216 12.54 7.09 9.86
N MET A 217 11.22 7.29 9.98
CA MET A 217 10.37 7.51 8.81
C MET A 217 10.70 8.84 8.11
N ILE A 218 11.09 9.89 8.85
CA ILE A 218 11.58 11.14 8.27
C ILE A 218 12.87 10.90 7.46
N LEU A 219 13.83 10.18 8.02
CA LEU A 219 15.07 9.84 7.31
C LEU A 219 14.79 9.01 6.06
N GLN A 220 13.85 8.05 6.13
CA GLN A 220 13.41 7.28 4.96
C GLN A 220 12.75 8.17 3.89
N LEU A 221 11.84 9.08 4.28
CA LEU A 221 11.22 10.05 3.39
C LEU A 221 12.29 10.87 2.66
N MET A 222 13.25 11.44 3.41
CA MET A 222 14.33 12.24 2.84
C MET A 222 15.17 11.41 1.87
N SER A 223 15.50 10.18 2.25
CA SER A 223 16.24 9.28 1.37
C SER A 223 15.46 8.96 0.09
N GLY A 224 14.15 8.75 0.18
CA GLY A 224 13.28 8.46 -0.95
C GLY A 224 13.16 9.66 -1.89
N MET A 225 12.93 10.85 -1.35
CA MET A 225 12.88 12.09 -2.13
C MET A 225 14.18 12.36 -2.85
N ARG A 226 15.31 12.23 -2.15
CA ARG A 226 16.64 12.40 -2.75
C ARG A 226 16.89 11.39 -3.87
N PHE A 227 16.49 10.13 -3.69
CA PHE A 227 16.56 9.12 -4.73
C PHE A 227 15.74 9.53 -5.96
N VAL A 228 14.46 9.88 -5.78
CA VAL A 228 13.59 10.30 -6.89
C VAL A 228 14.15 11.52 -7.62
N ASN A 229 14.66 12.51 -6.88
CA ASN A 229 15.22 13.73 -7.45
C ASN A 229 16.47 13.44 -8.29
N TRP A 230 17.31 12.49 -7.87
CA TRP A 230 18.47 12.04 -8.66
C TRP A 230 18.10 11.42 -10.01
N PHE A 231 16.96 10.72 -10.12
CA PHE A 231 16.52 10.13 -11.38
C PHE A 231 15.71 11.09 -12.26
N SER A 232 15.17 12.16 -11.68
CA SER A 232 14.24 13.07 -12.37
C SER A 232 14.88 14.38 -12.82
N LEU A 233 16.01 14.78 -12.21
CA LEU A 233 16.73 15.98 -12.60
C LEU A 233 17.72 15.65 -13.72
N ASP A 234 17.59 16.32 -14.86
CA ASP A 234 18.63 16.32 -15.90
C ASP A 234 19.99 16.60 -15.25
N HIS A 235 20.99 15.78 -15.60
CA HIS A 235 22.33 15.73 -14.99
C HIS A 235 23.12 17.06 -15.00
N THR A 236 22.58 18.15 -15.53
CA THR A 236 23.24 19.44 -15.77
C THR A 236 23.22 20.41 -14.58
N LEU A 237 22.47 20.14 -13.50
CA LEU A 237 22.44 20.98 -12.28
C LEU A 237 23.18 20.35 -11.08
N LEU A 238 24.18 19.52 -11.34
CA LEU A 238 25.06 18.92 -10.32
C LEU A 238 26.15 19.91 -9.87
N LEU A 239 25.75 20.89 -9.06
CA LEU A 239 26.61 21.52 -8.05
C LEU A 239 25.92 21.33 -6.70
N ASP A 240 26.71 21.20 -5.63
CA ASP A 240 26.40 20.74 -4.25
C ASP A 240 25.01 21.07 -3.64
N GLN A 241 24.29 22.04 -4.18
CA GLN A 241 22.92 22.41 -3.80
C GLN A 241 21.85 21.39 -4.23
N GLY A 242 22.07 20.61 -5.29
CA GLY A 242 21.08 19.65 -5.81
C GLY A 242 20.79 18.43 -4.92
N LEU A 243 21.65 18.16 -3.93
CA LEU A 243 21.54 16.99 -3.03
C LEU A 243 20.68 17.24 -1.77
N CYS A 244 20.33 18.50 -1.50
CA CYS A 244 19.62 18.92 -0.30
C CYS A 244 18.29 19.61 -0.60
N ALA A 245 17.81 19.57 -1.85
CA ALA A 245 16.57 20.23 -2.27
C ALA A 245 15.43 19.22 -2.46
N VAL A 246 14.23 19.60 -2.02
CA VAL A 246 12.98 18.90 -2.33
C VAL A 246 12.19 19.67 -3.37
N THR A 247 11.43 18.95 -4.20
CA THR A 247 10.50 19.58 -5.15
C THR A 247 9.32 20.21 -4.43
N LYS A 248 8.64 21.17 -5.06
CA LYS A 248 7.41 21.77 -4.50
C LYS A 248 6.34 20.70 -4.21
N ARG A 249 6.16 19.72 -5.10
CA ARG A 249 5.22 18.61 -4.90
C ARG A 249 5.54 17.74 -3.68
N GLN A 250 6.82 17.44 -3.46
CA GLN A 250 7.27 16.75 -2.25
C GLN A 250 7.01 17.60 -1.00
N LYS A 251 7.25 18.91 -1.09
CA LYS A 251 6.96 19.86 0.00
C LYS A 251 5.47 19.87 0.37
N ASP A 252 4.58 19.97 -0.62
CA ASP A 252 3.14 19.94 -0.41
C ASP A 252 2.66 18.62 0.24
N CYS A 253 3.29 17.50 -0.11
CA CYS A 253 3.01 16.21 0.53
C CYS A 253 3.42 16.20 2.01
N ILE A 254 4.59 16.77 2.33
CA ILE A 254 5.06 16.87 3.72
C ILE A 254 4.17 17.83 4.51
N GLU A 255 3.73 18.95 3.94
CA GLU A 255 2.74 19.83 4.58
C GLU A 255 1.45 19.08 4.93
N LEU A 256 0.98 18.23 4.02
CA LEU A 256 -0.21 17.42 4.27
C LEU A 256 0.01 16.42 5.41
N ILE A 257 1.15 15.71 5.41
CA ILE A 257 1.58 14.84 6.52
C ILE A 257 1.69 15.63 7.83
N TRP A 258 2.21 16.85 7.78
CA TRP A 258 2.44 17.72 8.93
C TRP A 258 1.17 18.18 9.62
N ARG A 259 0.17 18.60 8.82
CA ARG A 259 -1.17 18.94 9.34
C ARG A 259 -1.87 17.72 9.89
N ALA A 260 -1.53 16.56 9.36
CA ALA A 260 -2.13 15.30 9.71
C ALA A 260 -1.65 14.77 11.07
N ILE A 261 -0.37 14.95 11.34
CA ILE A 261 0.29 14.54 12.56
C ILE A 261 0.13 15.58 13.64
N PRO A 262 0.05 15.12 14.88
CA PRO A 262 -0.65 15.95 15.81
C PRO A 262 0.36 17.02 16.36
N GLN A 263 1.67 16.75 16.42
CA GLN A 263 2.80 17.72 16.45
C GLN A 263 4.07 16.88 16.55
N PRO A 264 4.89 16.83 15.49
CA PRO A 264 6.24 16.34 15.61
C PRO A 264 7.19 17.19 14.76
N PHE A 265 7.32 18.48 15.09
CA PHE A 265 8.53 19.18 14.67
C PHE A 265 9.71 18.60 15.37
N ILE A 266 10.57 17.99 14.57
CA ILE A 266 11.76 17.29 15.02
C ILE A 266 12.93 18.13 14.52
N THR A 267 13.67 18.73 15.44
CA THR A 267 14.83 19.52 15.07
C THR A 267 15.94 18.62 14.54
N LYS A 268 16.88 19.16 13.76
CA LYS A 268 18.07 18.40 13.38
C LYS A 268 18.84 17.91 14.60
N ALA A 269 18.93 18.72 15.66
CA ALA A 269 19.62 18.33 16.89
C ALA A 269 19.02 17.06 17.53
N MET A 270 17.69 16.91 17.50
CA MET A 270 17.01 15.70 17.96
C MET A 270 17.34 14.49 17.07
N LEU A 271 17.35 14.66 15.75
CA LEU A 271 17.75 13.60 14.81
C LEU A 271 19.21 13.21 14.98
N ASP A 272 20.12 14.17 15.09
CA ASP A 272 21.56 13.94 15.23
C ASP A 272 21.88 13.15 16.49
N LEU A 273 21.19 13.44 17.61
CA LEU A 273 21.33 12.70 18.85
C LEU A 273 20.92 11.24 18.67
N ASP A 274 19.76 10.98 18.06
CA ASP A 274 19.28 9.61 17.80
C ASP A 274 20.21 8.85 16.84
N ILE A 275 20.68 9.51 15.78
CA ILE A 275 21.62 8.95 14.79
C ILE A 275 22.96 8.60 15.46
N SER A 276 23.43 9.44 16.39
CA SER A 276 24.66 9.19 17.15
C SER A 276 24.48 8.03 18.12
N THR A 277 23.34 7.99 18.82
CA THR A 277 22.98 6.91 19.74
C THR A 277 22.92 5.57 19.01
N GLU A 278 22.27 5.54 17.84
CA GLU A 278 22.26 4.39 16.94
C GLU A 278 23.67 3.92 16.58
N TYR A 279 24.54 4.85 16.18
CA TYR A 279 25.91 4.54 15.79
C TYR A 279 26.70 3.89 16.94
N PHE A 280 26.64 4.46 18.14
CA PHE A 280 27.34 3.90 19.31
C PHE A 280 26.75 2.55 19.72
N TYR A 281 25.43 2.39 19.68
CA TYR A 281 24.77 1.11 19.95
C TYR A 281 25.25 0.01 19.01
N LEU A 282 25.27 0.29 17.70
CA LEU A 282 25.76 -0.66 16.69
C LEU A 282 27.26 -0.97 16.87
N ALA A 283 28.07 0.05 17.18
CA ALA A 283 29.50 -0.13 17.45
C ALA A 283 29.77 -1.02 18.67
N LEU A 284 29.02 -0.83 19.76
CA LEU A 284 29.09 -1.66 20.97
C LEU A 284 28.72 -3.11 20.71
N HIS A 285 27.95 -3.39 19.67
CA HIS A 285 27.56 -4.75 19.28
C HIS A 285 28.39 -5.31 18.13
N GLY A 286 29.53 -4.68 17.80
CA GLY A 286 30.47 -5.16 16.79
C GLY A 286 29.99 -4.96 15.34
N ILE A 287 28.99 -4.10 15.13
CA ILE A 287 28.35 -3.88 13.83
C ILE A 287 28.77 -2.50 13.32
N PHE A 288 29.94 -2.42 12.70
CA PHE A 288 30.49 -1.14 12.28
C PHE A 288 30.06 -0.76 10.85
N LYS A 289 29.26 0.31 10.71
CA LYS A 289 28.81 0.84 9.41
C LYS A 289 28.96 2.37 9.34
N PRO A 290 30.19 2.91 9.29
CA PRO A 290 30.45 4.36 9.39
C PRO A 290 29.84 5.18 8.24
N PHE A 291 29.75 4.61 7.04
CA PHE A 291 29.10 5.26 5.88
C PHE A 291 27.61 5.57 6.11
N ARG A 292 26.93 4.78 6.96
CA ARG A 292 25.51 4.99 7.30
C ARG A 292 25.32 6.23 8.17
N HIS A 293 26.15 6.39 9.19
CA HIS A 293 26.08 7.54 10.10
C HIS A 293 26.18 8.86 9.32
N ASN A 294 27.22 8.98 8.48
CA ASN A 294 27.42 10.16 7.62
C ASN A 294 26.26 10.39 6.64
N ARG A 295 25.65 9.32 6.11
CA ARG A 295 24.48 9.43 5.23
C ARG A 295 23.27 9.98 6.01
N ASN A 296 22.99 9.44 7.20
CA ASN A 296 21.84 9.86 8.00
C ASN A 296 21.96 11.32 8.45
N LEU A 297 23.16 11.76 8.87
CA LEU A 297 23.41 13.18 9.19
C LEU A 297 23.10 14.11 8.00
N LYS A 298 23.50 13.73 6.78
CA LYS A 298 23.17 14.50 5.56
C LYS A 298 21.67 14.58 5.30
N LEU A 299 20.92 13.51 5.60
CA LEU A 299 19.46 13.50 5.46
C LEU A 299 18.78 14.37 6.52
N ALA A 300 19.29 14.39 7.76
CA ALA A 300 18.81 15.28 8.81
C ALA A 300 19.02 16.77 8.44
N VAL A 301 20.19 17.11 7.89
CA VAL A 301 20.46 18.46 7.34
C VAL A 301 19.45 18.82 6.25
N MET A 302 19.21 17.92 5.29
CA MET A 302 18.24 18.15 4.22
C MET A 302 16.83 18.38 4.75
N TYR A 303 16.39 17.60 5.74
CA TYR A 303 15.09 17.76 6.37
C TYR A 303 14.94 19.16 6.98
N GLU A 304 15.87 19.56 7.84
CA GLU A 304 15.80 20.87 8.50
C GLU A 304 15.86 22.00 7.46
N ALA A 305 16.79 21.96 6.51
CA ALA A 305 16.91 22.99 5.49
C ALA A 305 15.63 23.17 4.64
N CYS A 306 14.91 22.09 4.36
CA CYS A 306 13.72 22.12 3.49
C CYS A 306 12.40 22.42 4.22
N PHE A 307 12.34 22.16 5.53
CA PHE A 307 11.07 22.08 6.26
C PHE A 307 11.05 22.87 7.58
N THR A 308 12.12 23.60 7.93
CA THR A 308 12.15 24.45 9.15
C THR A 308 11.01 25.46 9.20
N ASP A 309 10.58 25.99 8.05
CA ASP A 309 9.46 26.93 7.96
C ASP A 309 8.12 26.32 8.40
N MET A 310 7.98 25.00 8.32
CA MET A 310 6.77 24.29 8.77
C MET A 310 6.67 24.20 10.30
N ALA A 311 7.75 24.46 11.04
CA ALA A 311 7.76 24.54 12.50
C ALA A 311 6.96 25.73 13.05
N VAL A 312 6.85 26.79 12.25
CA VAL A 312 6.31 28.11 12.65
C VAL A 312 4.89 28.32 12.10
N GLY A 313 4.40 27.39 11.28
CA GLY A 313 3.07 27.46 10.68
C GLY A 313 1.94 27.15 11.67
N PRO A 314 0.72 27.65 11.43
CA PRO A 314 -0.43 27.34 12.27
C PRO A 314 -0.72 25.83 12.25
N HIS A 315 -0.68 25.21 13.43
CA HIS A 315 -1.18 23.84 13.62
C HIS A 315 -2.71 23.89 13.73
N GLU A 316 -3.42 23.10 12.92
CA GLU A 316 -4.85 22.90 13.18
C GLU A 316 -5.04 22.15 14.51
N PRO A 317 -6.01 22.53 15.37
CA PRO A 317 -6.31 21.78 16.59
C PRO A 317 -6.77 20.36 16.21
N ARG A 318 -5.97 19.35 16.57
CA ARG A 318 -6.10 17.92 16.22
C ARG A 318 -7.52 17.34 16.47
N PRO A 319 -7.93 16.24 15.77
CA PRO A 319 -7.10 15.33 14.96
C PRO A 319 -7.63 15.06 13.53
N LEU A 320 -6.81 14.46 12.67
CA LEU A 320 -7.22 13.75 11.44
C LEU A 320 -8.34 12.71 11.62
N LYS A 321 -8.64 12.30 12.86
CA LYS A 321 -9.92 11.61 13.16
C LYS A 321 -11.10 12.41 12.60
N HIS A 322 -10.97 13.72 12.39
CA HIS A 322 -11.93 14.58 11.74
C HIS A 322 -11.88 14.53 10.21
N LEU A 323 -10.81 14.10 9.53
CA LEU A 323 -10.83 13.82 8.08
C LEU A 323 -11.41 12.43 7.79
N ALA A 324 -11.11 11.43 8.63
CA ALA A 324 -11.83 10.15 8.65
C ALA A 324 -13.30 10.30 9.10
N ARG A 325 -13.59 11.17 10.08
CA ARG A 325 -14.98 11.50 10.49
C ARG A 325 -15.67 12.47 9.54
N CYS A 326 -14.98 13.34 8.80
CA CYS A 326 -15.59 14.18 7.75
C CYS A 326 -15.92 13.34 6.52
N SER A 327 -15.13 12.31 6.18
CA SER A 327 -15.50 11.36 5.13
C SER A 327 -16.67 10.47 5.58
N ILE A 328 -16.72 10.03 6.84
CA ILE A 328 -17.89 9.37 7.44
C ILE A 328 -19.09 10.33 7.50
N ARG A 329 -18.92 11.60 7.90
CA ARG A 329 -20.00 12.61 8.04
C ARG A 329 -20.52 13.07 6.68
N LYS A 330 -19.66 13.26 5.67
CA LYS A 330 -20.07 13.52 4.28
C LYS A 330 -20.76 12.30 3.66
N ARG A 331 -20.34 11.06 3.96
CA ARG A 331 -21.07 9.84 3.55
C ARG A 331 -22.43 9.72 4.25
N LEU A 332 -22.49 9.96 5.57
CA LEU A 332 -23.73 9.92 6.37
C LEU A 332 -24.73 11.01 5.96
N LEU A 333 -24.28 12.21 5.60
CA LEU A 333 -25.12 13.29 5.07
C LEU A 333 -25.63 13.03 3.64
N LYS A 334 -24.87 12.25 2.85
CA LYS A 334 -25.25 11.89 1.47
C LYS A 334 -26.26 10.73 1.41
N HIS A 335 -26.37 9.93 2.48
CA HIS A 335 -27.29 8.78 2.60
C HIS A 335 -28.42 9.04 3.61
N GLY A 336 -28.96 10.26 3.62
CA GLY A 336 -29.92 10.74 4.61
C GLY A 336 -31.02 9.73 4.97
N THR A 337 -31.05 9.34 6.24
CA THR A 337 -32.22 9.13 7.11
C THR A 337 -31.73 8.51 8.41
N TYR A 338 -31.49 9.32 9.44
CA TYR A 338 -31.31 8.81 10.81
C TYR A 338 -32.06 9.69 11.83
N PRO A 339 -32.51 9.11 12.96
CA PRO A 339 -33.41 9.76 13.91
C PRO A 339 -32.77 11.00 14.54
N LYS A 340 -33.59 12.04 14.76
CA LYS A 340 -33.17 13.36 15.30
C LYS A 340 -32.39 13.28 16.61
N GLU A 341 -32.52 12.19 17.36
CA GLU A 341 -31.85 11.94 18.63
C GLU A 341 -30.33 11.76 18.47
N PHE A 342 -29.86 11.19 17.35
CA PHE A 342 -28.43 10.96 17.09
C PHE A 342 -27.69 12.25 16.70
N VAL A 343 -28.39 13.24 16.13
CA VAL A 343 -27.84 14.54 15.73
C VAL A 343 -27.61 15.44 16.95
N SER A 344 -28.51 15.37 17.95
CA SER A 344 -28.47 16.27 19.13
C SER A 344 -27.23 16.10 20.02
N ARG A 345 -26.66 14.89 20.12
CA ARG A 345 -25.46 14.62 20.92
C ARG A 345 -24.15 15.13 20.30
N TYR A 346 -24.18 15.51 19.02
CA TYR A 346 -23.00 15.97 18.27
C TYR A 346 -23.20 17.35 17.62
N SER A 347 -24.28 18.06 17.95
CA SER A 347 -24.66 19.35 17.39
C SER A 347 -24.58 20.49 18.40
N THR A 348 -23.53 20.59 19.20
CA THR A 348 -23.25 21.85 19.90
C THR A 348 -22.72 22.85 18.86
N PRO A 349 -23.42 23.95 18.57
CA PRO A 349 -22.91 24.95 17.65
C PRO A 349 -21.73 25.67 18.31
N ILE A 350 -20.59 25.74 17.62
CA ILE A 350 -19.52 26.70 17.92
C ILE A 350 -20.09 28.09 17.61
N ARG A 351 -20.83 28.65 18.56
CA ARG A 351 -21.30 30.05 18.50
C ARG A 351 -21.25 30.78 19.84
N LYS A 352 -20.50 30.26 20.82
CA LYS A 352 -20.26 30.93 22.12
C LYS A 352 -18.79 30.98 22.55
N ILE A 353 -17.86 31.15 21.62
CA ILE A 353 -16.47 31.52 21.95
C ILE A 353 -16.09 32.89 21.35
N PHE A 354 -17.00 33.53 20.61
CA PHE A 354 -16.87 34.92 20.18
C PHE A 354 -18.04 35.73 20.72
N GLU A 355 -18.11 35.88 22.05
CA GLU A 355 -18.91 36.90 22.72
C GLU A 355 -18.54 36.86 24.20
N PHE A 356 -17.38 37.42 24.53
CA PHE A 356 -17.13 38.20 25.74
C PHE A 356 -15.88 39.04 25.46
N GLY A 357 -16.12 40.20 24.86
CA GLY A 357 -15.26 41.36 25.08
C GLY A 357 -15.82 42.12 26.27
N ASN A 358 -14.97 42.30 27.28
CA ASN A 358 -14.73 43.57 27.95
C ASN A 358 -13.31 43.52 28.52
#